data_AF-A0A2Z6S3K3-F1
#
_entry.id   AF-A0A2Z6S3K3-F1
#
_cell.length_a   1.000
_cell.length_b   1.000
_cell.length_c   1.000
_cell.angle_alpha   90.00
_cell.angle_beta   90.00
_cell.angle_gamma   90.00
#
_symmetry.space_group_name_H-M   'P 1'
#
loop_
_entity.id
_entity.type
_entity.pdbx_description
1 polymer ?
#
loop_
_entity_poly.entity_id
_entity_poly.type
_entity_poly.pdbx_seq_one_letter_code
_entity_poly.pdbx_strand_id
1 'polypeptide(L)'
;MITNDYESSPKIKWIPHNQFNDIKEIGKNGFSTVYSAIWDNKQVALKCLHNSQNFIYEFLNEVEVYLAYTNQKFGDILNMYGISQNPDSKEFIIVLEYAKGGTFNDYLYRNYKTFDWLNNIRILITIIKGLKGIHQKQMVHCDFHPGNILFKYIKYISICISDFGLCGEVGNIDETKIYGVMPYVAPEVLRGKPYTQAADIYSFVFCSNWKTTFL
;
A
#
# COMPACT_ATOMS: atom_id res chain seq x y z
N MET A 1 26.06 -34.56 -3.67
CA MET A 1 26.24 -33.25 -3.00
C MET A 1 25.09 -32.38 -3.44
N ILE A 2 24.06 -32.25 -2.61
CA ILE A 2 22.92 -31.36 -2.85
C ILE A 2 23.30 -30.06 -2.13
N THR A 3 23.55 -29.00 -2.89
CA THR A 3 23.80 -27.67 -2.33
C THR A 3 22.49 -27.14 -1.77
N ASN A 4 22.41 -27.08 -0.44
CA ASN A 4 21.38 -26.35 0.28
C ASN A 4 21.62 -24.85 0.07
N ASP A 5 21.05 -24.29 -0.98
CA ASP A 5 20.87 -22.84 -1.06
C ASP A 5 19.66 -22.46 -0.18
N TYR A 6 19.90 -22.43 1.13
CA TYR A 6 19.04 -21.64 2.02
C TYR A 6 19.28 -20.17 1.67
N GLU A 7 18.51 -19.63 0.72
CA GLU A 7 18.30 -18.19 0.67
C GLU A 7 17.84 -17.74 2.05
N SER A 8 18.69 -16.98 2.75
CA SER A 8 18.36 -16.49 4.07
C SER A 8 17.08 -15.67 3.98
N SER A 9 16.00 -16.15 4.59
CA SER A 9 14.74 -15.39 4.68
C SER A 9 15.03 -13.97 5.16
N PRO A 10 14.43 -12.94 4.54
CA PRO A 10 14.71 -11.56 4.90
C PRO A 10 14.44 -11.35 6.40
N LYS A 11 15.48 -11.03 7.16
CA LYS A 11 15.36 -10.80 8.61
C LYS A 11 14.63 -9.49 8.86
N ILE A 12 13.44 -9.58 9.45
CA ILE A 12 12.67 -8.41 9.90
C ILE A 12 13.46 -7.72 11.03
N LYS A 13 13.67 -6.41 10.89
CA LYS A 13 14.30 -5.58 11.93
C LYS A 13 13.26 -5.12 12.95
N TRP A 14 13.52 -5.36 14.23
CA TRP A 14 12.78 -4.70 15.31
C TRP A 14 13.38 -3.32 15.58
N ILE A 15 12.54 -2.28 15.60
CA ILE A 15 12.93 -0.90 15.88
C ILE A 15 12.26 -0.47 17.19
N PRO A 16 13.04 -0.19 18.26
CA PRO A 16 12.48 0.30 19.51
C PRO A 16 11.71 1.62 19.30
N HIS A 17 10.49 1.70 19.82
CA HIS A 17 9.59 2.85 19.63
C HIS A 17 10.20 4.18 20.11
N ASN A 18 11.03 4.15 21.16
CA ASN A 18 11.70 5.33 21.70
C ASN A 18 12.79 5.92 20.77
N GLN A 19 13.08 5.28 19.63
CA GLN A 19 13.96 5.83 18.60
C GLN A 19 13.24 6.79 17.64
N PHE A 20 11.91 6.87 17.70
CA PHE A 20 11.12 7.76 16.85
C PHE A 20 10.96 9.12 17.51
N ASN A 21 11.30 10.18 16.77
CA ASN A 21 11.13 11.56 17.17
C ASN A 21 10.11 12.27 16.28
N ASP A 22 9.59 13.41 16.74
CA ASP A 22 8.65 14.27 15.99
C ASP A 22 7.45 13.51 15.39
N ILE A 23 6.89 12.58 16.16
CA ILE A 23 5.75 11.75 15.74
C ILE A 23 4.52 12.65 15.53
N LYS A 24 3.97 12.65 14.32
CA LYS A 24 2.78 13.44 13.93
C LYS A 24 1.82 12.56 13.15
N GLU A 25 0.54 12.58 13.51
CA GLU A 25 -0.49 11.89 12.72
C GLU A 25 -0.63 12.54 11.34
N ILE A 26 -0.63 11.73 10.29
CA ILE A 26 -0.76 12.18 8.90
C ILE A 26 -1.95 11.55 8.17
N GLY A 27 -2.58 10.55 8.75
CA GLY A 27 -3.76 9.91 8.19
C GLY A 27 -4.34 8.85 9.12
N LYS A 28 -5.65 8.63 9.02
CA LYS A 28 -6.36 7.63 9.80
C LYS A 28 -7.52 7.06 8.98
N ASN A 29 -7.70 5.75 9.02
CA ASN A 29 -8.87 5.07 8.48
C ASN A 29 -9.45 4.12 9.55
N GLY A 30 -10.40 3.27 9.15
CA GLY A 30 -11.08 2.35 10.07
C GLY A 30 -10.21 1.23 10.63
N PHE A 31 -9.05 0.97 10.02
CA PHE A 31 -8.17 -0.17 10.35
C PHE A 31 -6.79 0.25 10.84
N SER A 32 -6.36 1.48 10.56
CA SER A 32 -5.03 1.95 10.90
C SER A 32 -4.94 3.46 11.08
N THR A 33 -3.91 3.89 11.81
CA THR A 33 -3.46 5.28 11.85
C THR A 33 -2.03 5.33 11.34
N VAL A 34 -1.73 6.30 10.47
CA VAL A 34 -0.40 6.53 9.94
C VAL A 34 0.18 7.80 10.57
N TYR A 35 1.41 7.69 11.06
CA TYR A 35 2.18 8.81 11.59
C TYR A 35 3.42 9.06 10.73
N SER A 36 3.85 10.32 10.59
CA SER A 36 5.22 10.63 10.19
C SER A 36 6.11 10.72 11.42
N ALA A 37 7.35 10.26 11.33
CA ALA A 37 8.35 10.41 12.39
C ALA A 37 9.75 10.59 11.80
N ILE A 38 10.70 11.02 12.63
CA ILE A 38 12.14 11.00 12.34
C ILE A 38 12.77 9.79 13.03
N TRP A 39 13.45 8.96 12.25
CA TRP A 39 14.21 7.80 12.68
C TRP A 39 15.57 7.79 11.98
N ASP A 40 16.67 7.76 12.73
CA ASP A 40 18.04 7.75 12.18
C ASP A 40 18.27 8.88 11.15
N ASN A 41 17.90 10.12 11.52
CA ASN A 41 17.93 11.32 10.67
C ASN A 41 17.12 11.22 9.36
N LYS A 42 16.22 10.23 9.25
CA LYS A 42 15.38 9.99 8.09
C LYS A 42 13.91 10.13 8.46
N GLN A 43 13.13 10.75 7.59
CA GLN A 43 11.68 10.76 7.72
C GLN A 43 11.10 9.39 7.32
N VAL A 44 10.26 8.82 8.19
CA VAL A 44 9.60 7.52 8.01
C VAL A 44 8.09 7.65 8.21
N ALA A 45 7.34 6.71 7.65
CA ALA A 45 5.93 6.52 7.95
C ALA A 45 5.77 5.34 8.93
N LEU A 46 5.00 5.55 9.99
CA LEU A 46 4.66 4.55 11.00
C LEU A 46 3.18 4.17 10.79
N LYS A 47 2.92 3.03 10.16
CA LYS A 47 1.56 2.50 10.00
C LYS A 47 1.21 1.66 11.23
N CYS A 48 0.37 2.20 12.10
CA CYS A 48 -0.13 1.55 13.31
C CYS A 48 -1.47 0.89 13.00
N LEU A 49 -1.55 -0.44 13.05
CA LEU A 49 -2.78 -1.18 12.80
C LEU A 49 -3.61 -1.28 14.09
N HIS A 50 -4.90 -0.95 14.01
CA HIS A 50 -5.80 -1.02 15.18
C HIS A 50 -6.14 -2.47 15.49
N ASN A 51 -6.20 -2.82 16.78
CA ASN A 51 -6.48 -4.17 17.25
C ASN A 51 -5.53 -5.25 16.68
N SER A 52 -4.30 -4.88 16.31
CA SER A 52 -3.29 -5.76 15.72
C SER A 52 -2.94 -6.97 16.60
N GLN A 53 -3.21 -6.89 17.92
CA GLN A 53 -3.06 -8.04 18.81
C GLN A 53 -4.11 -9.12 18.58
N ASN A 54 -5.32 -8.74 18.18
CA ASN A 54 -6.40 -9.67 17.85
C ASN A 54 -6.34 -10.11 16.38
N PHE A 55 -5.69 -9.31 15.52
CA PHE A 55 -5.55 -9.50 14.08
C PHE A 55 -4.07 -9.62 13.67
N ILE A 56 -3.35 -10.51 14.36
CA ILE A 56 -1.90 -10.68 14.16
C ILE A 56 -1.59 -11.28 12.78
N TYR A 57 -2.46 -12.12 12.24
CA TYR A 57 -2.25 -12.73 10.92
C TYR A 57 -2.37 -11.71 9.80
N GLU A 58 -3.32 -10.78 9.90
CA GLU A 58 -3.50 -9.68 8.97
C GLU A 58 -2.28 -8.74 8.99
N PHE A 59 -1.77 -8.43 10.19
CA PHE A 59 -0.52 -7.68 10.36
C PHE A 59 0.68 -8.40 9.71
N LEU A 60 0.85 -9.69 9.99
CA LEU A 60 1.97 -10.49 9.46
C LEU A 60 1.88 -10.64 7.95
N ASN A 61 0.69 -10.86 7.40
CA ASN A 61 0.45 -10.92 5.96
C ASN A 61 0.89 -9.61 5.29
N GLU A 62 0.47 -8.45 5.81
CA GLU A 62 0.91 -7.16 5.25
C GLU A 62 2.44 -6.98 5.31
N VAL A 63 3.08 -7.39 6.42
CA VAL A 63 4.54 -7.38 6.56
C VAL A 63 5.21 -8.29 5.53
N GLU A 64 4.71 -9.51 5.34
CA GLU A 64 5.24 -10.46 4.36
C GLU A 64 5.16 -9.92 2.94
N VAL A 65 4.06 -9.24 2.59
CA VAL A 65 3.95 -8.55 1.30
C VAL A 65 5.08 -7.54 1.14
N TYR A 66 5.26 -6.62 2.08
CA TYR A 66 6.35 -5.63 2.01
C TYR A 66 7.75 -6.27 1.94
N LEU A 67 7.98 -7.38 2.66
CA LEU A 67 9.24 -8.13 2.63
C LEU A 67 9.50 -8.79 1.28
N ALA A 68 8.47 -9.33 0.64
CA ALA A 68 8.57 -9.97 -0.67
C ALA A 68 8.97 -8.96 -1.78
N TYR A 69 8.84 -7.66 -1.54
CA TYR A 69 9.19 -6.60 -2.51
C TYR A 69 10.44 -5.79 -2.15
N THR A 70 10.99 -5.92 -0.94
CA THR A 70 12.10 -5.07 -0.46
C THR A 70 13.41 -5.27 -1.22
N ASN A 71 13.53 -6.35 -2.01
CA ASN A 71 14.70 -6.65 -2.84
C ASN A 71 14.45 -6.53 -4.34
N GLN A 72 13.23 -6.16 -4.75
CA GLN A 72 12.93 -5.97 -6.17
C GLN A 72 13.28 -4.53 -6.56
N LYS A 73 14.04 -4.36 -7.65
CA LYS A 73 14.33 -3.05 -8.25
C LYS A 73 13.08 -2.33 -8.79
N PHE A 74 11.90 -2.87 -8.58
CA PHE A 74 10.63 -2.23 -8.90
C PHE A 74 10.37 -1.15 -7.86
N GLY A 75 10.53 0.11 -8.26
CA GLY A 75 10.29 1.29 -7.42
C GLY A 75 8.84 1.50 -6.99
N ASP A 76 7.99 0.50 -7.24
CA ASP A 76 6.54 0.56 -7.22
C ASP A 76 5.93 0.20 -5.85
N ILE A 77 6.76 -0.14 -4.85
CA ILE A 77 6.34 -0.41 -3.46
C ILE A 77 7.25 0.35 -2.49
N LEU A 78 6.73 0.79 -1.34
CA LEU A 78 7.50 1.45 -0.29
C LEU A 78 8.53 0.50 0.32
N ASN A 79 9.74 1.00 0.57
CA ASN A 79 10.70 0.22 1.35
C ASN A 79 10.19 0.06 2.79
N MET A 80 10.23 -1.16 3.31
CA MET A 80 10.00 -1.44 4.71
C MET A 80 11.35 -1.46 5.45
N TYR A 81 11.43 -0.74 6.56
CA TYR A 81 12.64 -0.69 7.40
C TYR A 81 12.60 -1.66 8.57
N GLY A 82 11.40 -2.07 8.99
CA GLY A 82 11.20 -2.95 10.13
C GLY A 82 9.82 -2.84 10.74
N ILE A 83 9.67 -3.43 11.91
CA ILE A 83 8.47 -3.34 12.74
C ILE A 83 8.80 -2.73 14.10
N SER A 84 7.79 -2.18 14.75
CA SER A 84 7.83 -1.65 16.12
C SER A 84 6.52 -1.99 16.82
N GLN A 85 6.40 -1.62 18.08
CA GLN A 85 5.14 -1.68 18.84
C GLN A 85 4.98 -0.40 19.65
N ASN A 86 3.76 0.14 19.66
CA ASN A 86 3.42 1.28 20.50
C ASN A 86 3.49 0.84 21.98
N PRO A 87 4.24 1.53 22.86
CA PRO A 87 4.42 1.11 24.24
C PRO A 87 3.14 1.21 25.09
N ASP A 88 2.22 2.10 24.72
CA ASP A 88 1.00 2.39 25.46
C ASP A 88 -0.16 1.51 24.98
N SER A 89 -0.49 1.58 23.69
CA SER A 89 -1.60 0.81 23.11
C SER A 89 -1.24 -0.65 22.83
N LYS A 90 0.06 -0.98 22.82
CA LYS A 90 0.60 -2.30 22.46
C LYS A 90 0.29 -2.75 21.02
N GLU A 91 -0.15 -1.81 20.18
CA GLU A 91 -0.39 -2.04 18.77
C GLU A 91 0.92 -2.15 17.99
N PHE A 92 0.97 -3.08 17.05
CA PHE A 92 2.09 -3.25 16.14
C PHE A 92 2.13 -2.16 15.08
N ILE A 93 3.36 -1.81 14.68
CA ILE A 93 3.67 -0.72 13.77
C ILE A 93 4.56 -1.25 12.65
N ILE A 94 4.17 -1.00 11.40
CA ILE A 94 5.03 -1.21 10.22
C ILE A 94 5.78 0.10 9.95
N VAL A 95 7.11 0.03 9.86
CA VAL A 95 7.98 1.20 9.63
C VAL A 95 8.35 1.24 8.14
N LEU A 96 7.83 2.24 7.43
CA LEU A 96 7.90 2.36 5.98
C LEU A 96 8.65 3.62 5.54
N GLU A 97 9.12 3.61 4.30
CA GLU A 97 9.54 4.81 3.57
C GLU A 97 8.44 5.87 3.57
N TYR A 98 8.80 7.12 3.89
CA TYR A 98 7.86 8.22 3.83
C TYR A 98 7.68 8.73 2.39
N ALA A 99 6.46 8.63 1.86
CA ALA A 99 6.10 9.11 0.54
C ALA A 99 5.89 10.65 0.53
N LYS A 100 6.93 11.41 0.20
CA LYS A 100 6.92 12.89 0.29
C LYS A 100 5.89 13.57 -0.61
N GLY A 101 5.46 12.91 -1.67
CA GLY A 101 4.47 13.43 -2.60
C GLY A 101 3.02 13.31 -2.14
N GLY A 102 2.75 12.55 -1.08
CA GLY A 102 1.39 12.27 -0.60
C GLY A 102 0.66 11.28 -1.50
N THR A 103 -0.66 11.22 -1.35
CA THR A 103 -1.52 10.29 -2.09
C THR A 103 -1.81 10.77 -3.51
N PHE A 104 -2.28 9.87 -4.37
CA PHE A 104 -2.78 10.25 -5.68
C PHE A 104 -4.06 11.09 -5.58
N ASN A 105 -4.88 10.88 -4.54
CA ASN A 105 -5.97 11.80 -4.20
C ASN A 105 -5.47 13.24 -3.98
N ASP A 106 -4.40 13.43 -3.19
CA ASP A 106 -3.82 14.76 -2.95
C ASP A 106 -3.28 15.38 -4.25
N TYR A 107 -2.70 14.54 -5.12
CA TYR A 107 -2.23 14.98 -6.43
C TYR A 107 -3.40 15.42 -7.33
N LEU A 108 -4.46 14.61 -7.43
CA LEU A 108 -5.66 14.92 -8.21
C LEU A 108 -6.31 16.21 -7.70
N TYR A 109 -6.47 16.35 -6.39
CA TYR A 109 -7.04 17.54 -5.77
C TYR A 109 -6.20 18.80 -6.04
N ARG A 110 -4.88 18.72 -6.05
CA ARG A 110 -4.01 19.88 -6.37
C ARG A 110 -4.01 20.24 -7.85
N ASN A 111 -4.21 19.27 -8.73
CA ASN A 111 -4.08 19.44 -10.19
C ASN A 111 -5.42 19.40 -10.94
N TYR A 112 -6.57 19.43 -10.25
CA TYR A 112 -7.90 19.28 -10.89
C TYR A 112 -8.17 20.28 -12.02
N LYS A 113 -7.61 21.49 -11.94
CA LYS A 113 -7.74 22.54 -12.97
C LYS A 113 -6.79 22.35 -14.15
N THR A 114 -5.66 21.69 -13.94
CA THR A 114 -4.56 21.60 -14.88
C THR A 114 -4.49 20.20 -15.42
N PHE A 115 -4.83 20.03 -16.70
CA PHE A 115 -4.77 18.73 -17.32
C PHE A 115 -3.55 18.58 -18.22
N ASP A 116 -2.53 17.86 -17.75
CA ASP A 116 -1.35 17.49 -18.51
C ASP A 116 -1.46 16.06 -19.01
N TRP A 117 -1.77 15.88 -20.29
CA TRP A 117 -2.01 14.56 -20.87
C TRP A 117 -0.76 13.66 -20.81
N LEU A 118 0.43 14.21 -21.03
CA LEU A 118 1.66 13.43 -21.06
C LEU A 118 2.03 12.93 -19.65
N ASN A 119 1.96 13.81 -18.65
CA ASN A 119 2.22 13.41 -17.27
C ASN A 119 1.17 12.44 -16.74
N ASN A 120 -0.11 12.62 -17.11
CA ASN A 120 -1.16 11.68 -16.72
C ASN A 120 -0.96 10.29 -17.32
N ILE A 121 -0.58 10.19 -18.60
CA ILE A 121 -0.24 8.88 -19.19
C ILE A 121 0.95 8.24 -18.47
N ARG A 122 1.99 9.02 -18.15
CA ARG A 122 3.14 8.51 -17.39
C ARG A 122 2.74 7.99 -16.01
N ILE A 123 1.90 8.72 -15.30
CA ILE A 123 1.33 8.31 -14.01
C ILE A 123 0.60 6.97 -14.15
N LEU A 124 -0.33 6.86 -15.11
CA LEU A 124 -1.11 5.64 -15.34
C LEU A 124 -0.21 4.44 -15.72
N ILE A 125 0.81 4.66 -16.56
CA ILE A 125 1.79 3.63 -16.92
C ILE A 125 2.58 3.16 -15.70
N THR A 126 3.00 4.06 -14.81
CA THR A 126 3.71 3.67 -13.58
C THR A 126 2.79 2.89 -12.63
N ILE A 127 1.55 3.35 -12.45
CA ILE A 127 0.55 2.68 -11.61
C ILE A 127 0.29 1.24 -12.11
N ILE A 128 0.04 1.05 -13.41
CA ILE A 128 -0.27 -0.28 -13.96
C ILE A 128 0.95 -1.21 -13.93
N LYS A 129 2.17 -0.68 -14.01
CA LYS A 129 3.41 -1.47 -13.82
C LYS A 129 3.52 -2.00 -12.39
N GLY A 130 3.24 -1.16 -11.40
CA GLY A 130 3.18 -1.60 -10.00
C GLY A 130 2.14 -2.68 -9.78
N LEU A 131 0.93 -2.48 -10.33
CA LEU A 131 -0.16 -3.44 -10.20
C LEU A 131 0.16 -4.78 -10.90
N LYS A 132 0.80 -4.72 -12.07
CA LYS A 132 1.34 -5.90 -12.75
C LYS A 132 2.32 -6.67 -11.87
N GLY A 133 3.17 -5.98 -11.10
CA GLY A 133 4.10 -6.61 -10.15
C GLY A 133 3.37 -7.40 -9.07
N ILE A 134 2.26 -6.88 -8.56
CA ILE A 134 1.37 -7.57 -7.61
C ILE A 134 0.77 -8.81 -8.27
N HIS A 135 0.20 -8.66 -9.45
CA HIS A 135 -0.49 -9.74 -10.15
C HIS A 135 0.44 -10.87 -10.59
N GLN A 136 1.69 -10.57 -10.93
CA GLN A 136 2.69 -11.60 -11.29
C GLN A 136 3.01 -12.56 -10.14
N LYS A 137 2.76 -12.16 -8.88
CA LYS A 137 2.87 -13.02 -7.70
C LYS A 137 1.59 -13.79 -7.37
N GLN A 138 0.61 -13.83 -8.28
CA GLN A 138 -0.71 -14.42 -8.05
C GLN A 138 -1.48 -13.76 -6.88
N MET A 139 -1.20 -12.48 -6.62
CA MET A 139 -1.87 -11.69 -5.59
C MET A 139 -2.93 -10.76 -6.20
N VAL A 140 -3.89 -10.35 -5.37
CA VAL A 140 -4.90 -9.31 -5.63
C VAL A 140 -4.81 -8.28 -4.51
N HIS A 141 -4.85 -6.99 -4.84
CA HIS A 141 -4.75 -5.91 -3.86
C HIS A 141 -6.05 -5.72 -3.05
N CYS A 142 -7.21 -5.91 -3.70
CA CYS A 142 -8.57 -5.88 -3.12
C CYS A 142 -9.09 -4.51 -2.66
N ASP A 143 -8.20 -3.58 -2.31
CA ASP A 143 -8.53 -2.20 -1.94
C ASP A 143 -7.75 -1.16 -2.77
N PHE A 144 -7.77 -1.34 -4.09
CA PHE A 144 -7.02 -0.49 -5.00
C PHE A 144 -7.77 0.82 -5.30
N HIS A 145 -7.28 1.96 -4.81
CA HIS A 145 -7.88 3.27 -5.07
C HIS A 145 -6.83 4.40 -4.95
N PRO A 146 -7.14 5.66 -5.34
CA PRO A 146 -6.15 6.75 -5.34
C PRO A 146 -5.60 7.15 -3.96
N GLY A 147 -6.20 6.69 -2.88
CA GLY A 147 -5.67 6.89 -1.51
C GLY A 147 -4.53 5.92 -1.19
N ASN A 148 -4.54 4.73 -1.80
CA ASN A 148 -3.54 3.68 -1.64
C ASN A 148 -2.45 3.73 -2.74
N ILE A 149 -2.46 4.78 -3.55
CA ILE A 149 -1.42 5.09 -4.53
C ILE A 149 -0.67 6.31 -4.00
N LEU A 150 0.63 6.18 -3.77
CA LEU A 150 1.46 7.20 -3.15
C LEU A 150 2.54 7.69 -4.10
N PHE A 151 2.85 8.99 -4.05
CA PHE A 151 4.02 9.55 -4.70
C PHE A 151 5.18 9.58 -3.73
N LYS A 152 6.23 8.79 -3.99
CA LYS A 152 7.52 8.96 -3.29
C LYS A 152 8.09 10.34 -3.60
N TYR A 153 8.10 10.69 -4.89
CA TYR A 153 8.59 11.98 -5.39
C TYR A 153 7.79 12.41 -6.64
N ILE A 154 6.97 13.47 -6.50
CA ILE A 154 6.14 14.01 -7.60
C ILE A 154 6.98 14.42 -8.81
N LYS A 155 8.12 15.10 -8.57
CA LYS A 155 9.00 15.62 -9.65
C LYS A 155 9.45 14.54 -10.63
N TYR A 156 9.61 13.30 -10.16
CA TYR A 156 10.07 12.18 -10.97
C TYR A 156 8.95 11.20 -11.35
N ILE A 157 7.70 11.48 -10.97
CA ILE A 157 6.56 10.56 -11.11
C ILE A 157 6.93 9.19 -10.51
N SER A 158 7.61 9.22 -9.36
CA SER A 158 7.93 8.02 -8.60
C SER A 158 6.75 7.68 -7.73
N ILE A 159 6.02 6.64 -8.12
CA ILE A 159 4.76 6.20 -7.52
C ILE A 159 4.97 4.82 -6.92
N CYS A 160 4.27 4.55 -5.83
CA CYS A 160 4.15 3.22 -5.29
C CYS A 160 2.73 2.89 -4.85
N ILE A 161 2.40 1.60 -4.87
CA ILE A 161 1.18 1.04 -4.30
C ILE A 161 1.45 0.73 -2.83
N SER A 162 0.48 1.01 -1.96
CA SER A 162 0.56 0.85 -0.52
C SER A 162 -0.71 0.28 0.06
N ASP A 163 -0.70 -0.02 1.37
CA ASP A 163 -1.83 -0.57 2.11
C ASP A 163 -2.22 -1.98 1.64
N PHE A 164 -1.39 -2.96 2.03
CA PHE A 164 -1.57 -4.35 1.65
C PHE A 164 -2.35 -5.15 2.70
N GLY A 165 -3.06 -4.49 3.62
CA GLY A 165 -3.80 -5.15 4.69
C GLY A 165 -4.89 -6.11 4.20
N LEU A 166 -5.42 -5.88 2.99
CA LEU A 166 -6.41 -6.72 2.31
C LEU A 166 -5.84 -7.50 1.12
N CYS A 167 -4.53 -7.34 0.86
CA CYS A 167 -3.86 -7.99 -0.25
C CYS A 167 -3.69 -9.48 0.06
N GLY A 168 -4.02 -10.35 -0.89
CA GLY A 168 -3.98 -11.79 -0.68
C GLY A 168 -3.87 -12.57 -1.98
N GLU A 169 -3.59 -13.86 -1.85
CA GLU A 169 -3.57 -14.78 -2.99
C GLU A 169 -4.97 -14.96 -3.60
N VAL A 170 -5.02 -15.09 -4.92
CA VAL A 170 -6.27 -15.38 -5.64
C VAL A 170 -6.88 -16.68 -5.10
N GLY A 171 -8.16 -16.63 -4.68
CA GLY A 171 -8.89 -17.79 -4.18
C GLY A 171 -8.75 -18.08 -2.68
N ASN A 172 -7.83 -17.41 -1.97
CA ASN A 172 -7.67 -17.50 -0.51
C ASN A 172 -8.31 -16.31 0.25
N ILE A 173 -9.05 -15.46 -0.47
CA ILE A 173 -9.74 -14.30 0.10
C ILE A 173 -11.14 -14.72 0.54
N ASP A 174 -11.54 -14.30 1.74
CA ASP A 174 -12.86 -14.58 2.33
C ASP A 174 -13.99 -14.07 1.41
N GLU A 175 -14.64 -14.99 0.70
CA GLU A 175 -15.71 -14.71 -0.26
C GLU A 175 -16.97 -14.12 0.40
N THR A 176 -17.10 -14.24 1.72
CA THR A 176 -18.28 -13.78 2.46
C THR A 176 -18.22 -12.29 2.80
N LYS A 177 -17.05 -11.65 2.63
CA LYS A 177 -16.84 -10.25 3.00
C LYS A 177 -16.47 -9.42 1.78
N ILE A 178 -17.23 -8.37 1.56
CA ILE A 178 -16.94 -7.35 0.56
C ILE A 178 -16.10 -6.26 1.25
N TYR A 179 -14.92 -6.01 0.71
CA TYR A 179 -14.00 -5.00 1.21
C TYR A 179 -13.72 -3.90 0.17
N GLY A 180 -12.98 -2.91 0.60
CA GLY A 180 -12.50 -1.83 -0.26
C GLY A 180 -13.45 -0.64 -0.37
N VAL A 181 -12.92 0.43 -0.97
CA VAL A 181 -13.61 1.74 -1.01
C VAL A 181 -14.57 1.82 -2.20
N MET A 182 -15.86 2.06 -1.94
CA MET A 182 -16.81 2.46 -2.98
C MET A 182 -16.41 3.84 -3.53
N PRO A 183 -16.36 4.07 -4.86
CA PRO A 183 -16.90 3.28 -5.99
C PRO A 183 -15.92 2.32 -6.68
N TYR A 184 -14.75 2.04 -6.09
CA TYR A 184 -13.68 1.28 -6.72
C TYR A 184 -13.88 -0.25 -6.71
N VAL A 185 -14.87 -0.75 -5.96
CA VAL A 185 -15.17 -2.18 -5.87
C VAL A 185 -15.82 -2.69 -7.16
N ALA A 186 -15.26 -3.77 -7.73
CA ALA A 186 -15.71 -4.33 -9.00
C ALA A 186 -17.12 -4.95 -8.90
N PRO A 187 -17.96 -4.84 -9.94
CA PRO A 187 -19.35 -5.25 -9.88
C PRO A 187 -19.55 -6.76 -9.71
N GLU A 188 -18.59 -7.60 -10.09
CA GLU A 188 -18.59 -9.03 -9.79
C GLU A 188 -18.40 -9.31 -8.29
N VAL A 189 -17.53 -8.56 -7.62
CA VAL A 189 -17.31 -8.66 -6.18
C VAL A 189 -18.57 -8.21 -5.42
N LEU A 190 -19.22 -7.13 -5.88
CA LEU A 190 -20.49 -6.68 -5.32
C LEU A 190 -21.63 -7.71 -5.44
N ARG A 191 -21.50 -8.65 -6.38
CA ARG A 191 -22.44 -9.78 -6.54
C ARG A 191 -22.02 -11.02 -5.75
N GLY A 192 -21.05 -10.88 -4.83
CA GLY A 192 -20.55 -11.96 -3.99
C GLY A 192 -19.65 -12.95 -4.73
N LYS A 193 -19.08 -12.58 -5.88
CA LYS A 193 -18.03 -13.41 -6.50
C LYS A 193 -16.68 -13.14 -5.83
N PRO A 194 -15.75 -14.12 -5.85
CA PRO A 194 -14.43 -13.94 -5.27
C PRO A 194 -13.65 -12.81 -5.92
N TYR A 195 -12.75 -12.19 -5.15
CA TYR A 195 -11.79 -11.24 -5.71
C TYR A 195 -10.87 -11.93 -6.71
N THR A 196 -10.69 -11.27 -7.85
CA THR A 196 -9.75 -11.68 -8.89
C THR A 196 -8.87 -10.51 -9.25
N GLN A 197 -7.77 -10.76 -9.95
CA GLN A 197 -6.90 -9.69 -10.47
C GLN A 197 -7.65 -8.72 -11.38
N ALA A 198 -8.71 -9.17 -12.07
CA ALA A 198 -9.57 -8.31 -12.88
C ALA A 198 -10.32 -7.26 -12.04
N ALA A 199 -10.60 -7.55 -10.76
CA ALA A 199 -11.21 -6.58 -9.86
C ALA A 199 -10.30 -5.37 -9.63
N ASP A 200 -8.99 -5.58 -9.42
CA ASP A 200 -8.05 -4.46 -9.31
C ASP A 200 -7.94 -3.66 -10.63
N ILE A 201 -8.07 -4.33 -11.79
CA ILE A 201 -8.07 -3.66 -13.10
C ILE A 201 -9.31 -2.78 -13.25
N TYR A 202 -10.48 -3.23 -12.80
CA TYR A 202 -11.68 -2.40 -12.73
C TYR A 202 -11.42 -1.16 -11.88
N SER A 203 -10.85 -1.33 -10.69
CA SER A 203 -10.52 -0.22 -9.79
C SER A 203 -9.54 0.76 -10.42
N PHE A 204 -8.51 0.26 -11.12
CA PHE A 204 -7.56 1.08 -11.87
C PHE A 204 -8.23 1.93 -12.95
N VAL A 205 -9.15 1.35 -13.73
CA VAL A 205 -9.92 2.10 -14.74
C VAL A 205 -10.70 3.22 -14.07
N PHE A 206 -11.30 2.97 -12.91
CA PHE A 206 -12.00 4.00 -12.15
C PHE A 206 -11.06 5.11 -11.64
N CYS A 207 -9.85 4.77 -11.16
CA CYS A 207 -8.81 5.76 -10.83
C CYS A 207 -8.39 6.62 -12.03
N SER A 208 -8.45 6.07 -13.25
CA SER A 208 -8.06 6.76 -14.49
C SER A 208 -9.12 7.71 -15.04
N ASN A 209 -10.31 7.78 -14.44
CA ASN A 209 -11.42 8.65 -14.85
C ASN A 209 -11.36 10.03 -14.17
N TRP A 210 -10.25 10.75 -14.36
CA TRP A 210 -9.95 12.05 -13.72
C TRP A 210 -10.83 13.23 -14.18
N LYS A 211 -11.78 13.03 -15.12
CA LYS A 211 -12.64 14.09 -15.66
C LYS A 211 -14.12 13.77 -15.83
N THR A 212 -14.56 12.53 -15.60
CA THR A 212 -15.90 12.08 -15.99
C THR A 212 -16.97 12.17 -14.89
N THR A 213 -16.67 12.71 -13.70
CA THR A 213 -17.64 12.76 -12.58
C THR A 213 -18.28 14.13 -12.31
N PHE A 214 -18.20 15.07 -13.25
CA PHE A 214 -19.04 16.27 -13.22
C PHE A 214 -19.66 16.50 -14.60
N LEU A 215 -20.69 15.72 -14.91
CA LEU A 215 -21.76 16.08 -15.84
C LEU A 215 -23.09 15.99 -15.07
#